data_AF-A0A965Z6V9-F1
#
_entry.id   AF-A0A965Z6V9-F1
#
_cell.length_a   1.000
_cell.length_b   1.000
_cell.length_c   1.000
_cell.angle_alpha   90.00
_cell.angle_beta   90.00
_cell.angle_gamma   90.00
#
_symmetry.space_group_name_H-M   'P 1'
#
loop_
_entity.id
_entity.type
_entity.pdbx_description
1 polymer ?
#
loop_
_entity_poly.entity_id
_entity_poly.type
_entity_poly.pdbx_seq_one_letter_code
_entity_poly.pdbx_strand_id
1 'polypeptide(L)'
;MNTENKTSAELRRELDATNAEAEATSAKISELMATGDPSNKTVDAISREQTRIGLLYVKGERLKLQLRAAQRAELVAEVETLTAEIERLKVENEAAIEATFQAVYPVLKFRDQAAHEWHERRAHEVRHLCKTAHGPGEIEARIWDSKARLAEVEKALRQMDAQQIED
;
A
#
# COMPACT_ATOMS: atom_id res chain seq x y z
N MET A 1 3.23 -23.00 -13.87
CA MET A 1 3.13 -23.16 -12.40
C MET A 1 2.05 -22.19 -11.94
N ASN A 2 0.89 -22.70 -11.51
CA ASN A 2 -0.10 -21.89 -10.80
C ASN A 2 0.48 -21.60 -9.41
N THR A 3 1.13 -20.46 -9.25
CA THR A 3 1.46 -19.92 -7.94
C THR A 3 0.30 -19.01 -7.55
N GLU A 4 -0.62 -19.51 -6.73
CA GLU A 4 -1.45 -18.63 -5.93
C GLU A 4 -0.48 -17.76 -5.11
N ASN A 5 -0.32 -16.50 -5.53
CA ASN A 5 0.50 -15.55 -4.82
C ASN A 5 -0.23 -15.23 -3.51
N LYS A 6 0.23 -15.83 -2.41
CA LYS A 6 -0.23 -15.50 -1.06
C LYS A 6 -0.05 -14.01 -0.81
N THR A 7 -1.04 -13.41 -0.15
CA THR A 7 -0.96 -12.03 0.33
C THR A 7 0.11 -11.89 1.41
N SER A 8 0.58 -10.67 1.65
CA SER A 8 1.51 -10.39 2.75
C SER A 8 0.94 -10.82 4.11
N ALA A 9 -0.37 -10.66 4.31
CA ALA A 9 -1.05 -11.06 5.54
C ALA A 9 -1.02 -12.58 5.76
N GLU A 10 -1.23 -13.38 4.71
CA GLU A 10 -1.17 -14.84 4.79
C GLU A 10 0.26 -15.32 5.06
N LEU A 11 1.25 -14.75 4.35
CA LEU A 11 2.66 -15.05 4.56
C LEU A 11 3.11 -14.68 5.98
N ARG A 12 2.60 -13.58 6.54
CA ARG A 12 2.88 -13.17 7.90
C ARG A 12 2.38 -14.20 8.91
N ARG A 13 1.12 -14.65 8.77
CA ARG A 13 0.56 -15.70 9.64
C ARG A 13 1.35 -17.00 9.56
N GLU A 14 1.80 -17.39 8.37
CA GLU A 14 2.62 -18.59 8.20
C GLU A 14 4.02 -18.44 8.82
N LEU A 15 4.62 -17.26 8.74
CA LEU A 15 5.88 -16.94 9.41
C LEU A 15 5.72 -17.00 10.94
N ASP A 16 4.66 -16.40 11.48
CA ASP A 16 4.38 -16.41 12.91
C ASP A 16 4.14 -17.85 13.42
N ALA A 17 3.40 -18.68 12.67
CA ALA A 17 3.22 -20.09 12.99
C ALA A 17 4.53 -20.88 12.94
N THR A 18 5.38 -20.60 11.95
CA THR A 18 6.70 -21.25 11.82
C THR A 18 7.62 -20.87 12.98
N ASN A 19 7.60 -19.61 13.42
CA ASN A 19 8.36 -19.14 14.58
C ASN A 19 7.86 -19.80 15.87
N ALA A 20 6.54 -19.87 16.08
CA ALA A 20 5.96 -20.55 17.24
C ALA A 20 6.33 -22.04 17.29
N GLU A 21 6.36 -22.71 16.13
CA GLU A 21 6.82 -24.10 16.05
C GLU A 21 8.31 -24.23 16.38
N ALA A 22 9.15 -23.28 15.95
CA ALA A 22 10.57 -23.26 16.26
C ALA A 22 10.82 -23.06 17.76
N GLU A 23 10.06 -22.16 18.41
CA GLU A 23 10.11 -21.94 19.86
C GLU A 23 9.71 -23.20 20.63
N ALA A 24 8.60 -23.85 20.25
CA ALA A 24 8.17 -25.10 20.86
C ALA A 24 9.20 -26.23 20.69
N THR A 25 9.83 -26.32 19.51
CA THR A 25 10.90 -27.30 19.24
C THR A 25 12.13 -27.03 20.11
N SER A 26 12.51 -25.75 20.27
CA SER A 26 13.62 -25.34 21.14
C SER A 26 13.37 -25.67 22.62
N ALA A 27 12.13 -25.44 23.09
CA ALA A 27 11.72 -25.80 24.44
C ALA A 27 11.83 -27.32 24.66
N LYS A 28 11.39 -28.13 23.70
CA LYS A 28 11.49 -29.59 23.76
C LYS A 28 12.94 -30.09 23.80
N ILE A 29 13.85 -29.48 23.02
CA ILE A 29 15.28 -29.79 23.11
C ILE A 29 15.80 -29.47 24.51
N SER A 30 15.44 -28.31 25.07
CA SER A 30 15.83 -27.90 26.42
C SER A 30 15.33 -28.87 27.49
N GLU A 31 14.08 -29.33 27.39
CA GLU A 31 13.52 -30.35 28.28
C GLU A 31 14.29 -31.67 28.19
N LEU A 32 14.58 -32.16 26.98
CA LEU A 32 15.36 -33.39 26.77
C LEU A 32 16.76 -33.27 27.36
N MET A 33 17.46 -32.14 27.15
CA MET A 33 18.79 -31.91 27.74
C MET A 33 18.74 -31.83 29.28
N ALA A 34 17.69 -31.23 29.84
CA ALA A 34 17.53 -31.10 31.29
C ALA A 34 17.37 -32.44 32.02
N THR A 35 16.91 -33.50 31.32
CA THR A 35 16.83 -34.85 31.90
C THR A 35 18.19 -35.44 32.26
N GLY A 36 19.27 -34.99 31.63
CA GLY A 36 20.62 -35.52 31.82
C GLY A 36 20.78 -37.01 31.41
N ASP A 37 19.81 -37.59 30.70
CA ASP A 37 19.86 -38.99 30.25
C ASP A 37 20.81 -39.17 29.04
N PRO A 38 21.93 -39.89 29.18
CA PRO A 38 22.86 -40.12 28.08
C PRO A 38 22.45 -41.28 27.16
N SER A 39 21.25 -41.86 27.32
CA SER A 39 20.82 -42.97 26.49
C SER A 39 20.79 -42.60 25.00
N ASN A 40 21.13 -43.56 24.12
CA ASN A 40 21.06 -43.36 22.67
C ASN A 40 19.69 -42.87 22.21
N LYS A 41 18.60 -43.28 22.89
CA LYS A 41 17.24 -42.83 22.57
C LYS A 41 17.06 -41.33 22.78
N THR A 42 17.61 -40.79 23.86
CA THR A 42 17.55 -39.36 24.19
C THR A 42 18.42 -38.55 23.24
N VAL A 43 19.62 -39.04 22.93
CA VAL A 43 20.51 -38.43 21.91
C VAL A 43 19.84 -38.38 20.53
N ASP A 44 19.21 -39.48 20.09
CA ASP A 44 18.48 -39.54 18.82
C ASP A 44 17.26 -38.60 18.79
N ALA A 45 16.57 -38.44 19.93
CA ALA A 45 15.48 -37.49 20.05
C ALA A 45 15.96 -36.05 19.91
N ILE A 46 17.03 -35.68 20.62
CA ILE A 46 17.65 -34.35 20.53
C ILE A 46 18.10 -34.07 19.08
N SER A 47 18.77 -35.02 18.43
CA SER A 47 19.24 -34.87 17.04
C SER A 47 18.09 -34.63 16.06
N ARG A 48 16.96 -35.32 16.23
CA ARG A 48 15.75 -35.12 15.40
C ARG A 48 15.16 -33.72 15.58
N GLU A 49 15.04 -33.25 16.82
CA GLU A 49 14.51 -31.91 17.09
C GLU A 49 15.50 -30.82 16.62
N GLN A 50 16.80 -31.03 16.73
CA GLN A 50 17.83 -30.14 16.16
C GLN A 50 17.77 -30.10 14.62
N THR A 51 17.44 -31.23 13.97
CA THR A 51 17.19 -31.24 12.53
C THR A 51 15.93 -30.46 12.19
N ARG A 52 14.85 -30.65 12.97
CA ARG A 52 13.58 -29.93 12.80
C ARG A 52 13.75 -28.43 12.95
N ILE A 53 14.46 -27.95 13.96
CA ILE A 53 14.67 -26.50 14.17
C ILE A 53 15.45 -25.87 13.02
N GLY A 54 16.44 -26.59 12.46
CA GLY A 54 17.17 -26.15 11.26
C GLY A 54 16.27 -26.00 10.04
N LEU A 55 15.36 -26.96 9.82
CA LEU A 55 14.38 -26.89 8.74
C LEU A 55 13.38 -25.74 8.92
N LEU A 56 12.93 -25.50 10.15
CA LEU A 56 12.03 -24.39 10.48
C LEU A 56 12.70 -23.03 10.28
N TYR A 57 14.00 -22.91 10.61
CA TYR A 57 14.78 -21.71 10.33
C TYR A 57 14.85 -21.42 8.83
N VAL A 58 15.22 -22.42 8.01
CA VAL A 58 15.28 -22.26 6.54
C VAL A 58 13.90 -21.89 5.98
N LYS A 59 12.83 -22.50 6.49
CA LYS A 59 11.45 -22.13 6.12
C LYS A 59 11.14 -20.69 6.50
N GLY A 60 11.51 -20.25 7.71
CA GLY A 60 11.33 -18.89 8.20
C GLY A 60 12.03 -17.86 7.32
N GLU A 61 13.29 -18.10 6.95
CA GLU A 61 14.04 -17.21 6.04
C GLU A 61 13.38 -17.11 4.65
N ARG A 62 12.93 -18.25 4.10
CA ARG A 62 12.17 -18.24 2.84
C ARG A 62 10.88 -17.43 2.96
N LEU A 63 10.14 -17.58 4.06
CA LEU A 63 8.91 -16.84 4.29
C LEU A 63 9.15 -15.34 4.47
N LYS A 64 10.25 -14.93 5.11
CA LYS A 64 10.64 -13.51 5.21
C LYS A 64 10.89 -12.89 3.84
N LEU A 65 11.61 -13.58 2.95
CA LEU A 65 11.85 -13.13 1.57
C LEU A 65 10.54 -13.02 0.78
N GLN A 66 9.67 -14.03 0.89
CA GLN A 66 8.36 -14.01 0.23
C GLN A 66 7.46 -12.89 0.77
N LEU A 67 7.44 -12.69 2.08
CA LEU A 67 6.67 -11.64 2.75
C LEU A 67 7.10 -10.25 2.26
N ARG A 68 8.41 -9.98 2.23
CA ARG A 68 8.94 -8.70 1.71
C ARG A 68 8.55 -8.49 0.26
N ALA A 69 8.68 -9.51 -0.59
CA ALA A 69 8.31 -9.41 -2.00
C ALA A 69 6.80 -9.14 -2.18
N ALA A 70 5.94 -9.80 -1.39
CA ALA A 70 4.50 -9.58 -1.40
C ALA A 70 4.13 -8.18 -0.93
N GLN A 71 4.71 -7.71 0.19
CA GLN A 71 4.51 -6.34 0.70
C GLN A 71 4.91 -5.28 -0.34
N ARG A 72 6.04 -5.48 -1.02
CA ARG A 72 6.49 -4.59 -2.08
C ARG A 72 5.51 -4.58 -3.25
N ALA A 73 5.05 -5.75 -3.69
CA ALA A 73 4.08 -5.86 -4.79
C ALA A 73 2.76 -5.18 -4.45
N GLU A 74 2.27 -5.32 -3.21
CA GLU A 74 1.06 -4.65 -2.72
C GLU A 74 1.22 -3.11 -2.73
N LEU A 75 2.36 -2.58 -2.25
CA LEU A 75 2.63 -1.14 -2.30
C LEU A 75 2.71 -0.60 -3.73
N VAL A 76 3.34 -1.35 -4.65
CA VAL A 76 3.39 -0.97 -6.07
C VAL A 76 1.99 -0.92 -6.68
N ALA A 77 1.15 -1.92 -6.40
CA ALA A 77 -0.23 -1.94 -6.87
C ALA A 77 -1.06 -0.77 -6.27
N GLU A 78 -0.80 -0.40 -5.01
CA GLU A 78 -1.45 0.76 -4.38
C GLU A 78 -1.01 2.08 -5.05
N VAL A 79 0.28 2.23 -5.40
CA VAL A 79 0.78 3.39 -6.18
C VAL A 79 0.09 3.50 -7.53
N GLU A 80 -0.02 2.39 -8.27
CA GLU A 80 -0.70 2.37 -9.57
C GLU A 80 -2.18 2.76 -9.43
N THR A 81 -2.86 2.21 -8.43
CA THR A 81 -4.27 2.50 -8.15
C THR A 81 -4.49 3.96 -7.79
N LEU A 82 -3.68 4.51 -6.88
CA LEU A 82 -3.78 5.92 -6.46
C LEU A 82 -3.45 6.89 -7.60
N THR A 83 -2.48 6.55 -8.43
CA THR A 83 -2.13 7.35 -9.62
C THR A 83 -3.30 7.41 -10.59
N ALA A 84 -3.91 6.25 -10.90
CA ALA A 84 -5.08 6.19 -11.76
C ALA A 84 -6.29 6.93 -11.16
N GLU A 85 -6.52 6.81 -9.85
CA GLU A 85 -7.57 7.53 -9.13
C GLU A 85 -7.37 9.05 -9.21
N ILE A 86 -6.15 9.55 -9.00
CA ILE A 86 -5.83 10.98 -9.10
C ILE A 86 -6.11 11.50 -10.51
N GLU A 87 -5.70 10.78 -11.56
CA GLU A 87 -5.98 11.19 -12.94
C GLU A 87 -7.49 11.17 -13.24
N ARG A 88 -8.22 10.15 -12.77
CA ARG A 88 -9.68 10.11 -12.91
C ARG A 88 -10.33 11.31 -12.22
N LEU A 89 -9.94 11.61 -10.98
CA LEU A 89 -10.48 12.73 -10.22
C LEU A 89 -10.15 14.08 -10.84
N LYS A 90 -8.98 14.26 -11.47
CA LYS A 90 -8.66 15.48 -12.22
C LYS A 90 -9.64 15.71 -13.37
N VAL A 91 -9.92 14.67 -14.16
CA VAL A 91 -10.90 14.75 -15.26
C VAL A 91 -12.30 15.03 -14.73
N GLU A 92 -12.72 14.36 -13.65
CA GLU A 92 -14.00 14.63 -12.98
C GLU A 92 -14.08 16.08 -12.45
N ASN A 93 -12.99 16.60 -11.90
CA ASN A 93 -12.91 17.97 -11.38
C ASN A 93 -13.08 19.00 -12.50
N GLU A 94 -12.37 18.83 -13.63
CA GLU A 94 -12.50 19.70 -14.79
C GLU A 94 -13.93 19.69 -15.36
N ALA A 95 -14.53 18.52 -15.47
CA ALA A 95 -15.92 18.38 -15.90
C ALA A 95 -16.90 19.06 -14.93
N ALA A 96 -16.68 18.96 -13.62
CA ALA A 96 -17.50 19.61 -12.61
C ALA A 96 -17.36 21.14 -12.64
N ILE A 97 -16.13 21.66 -12.83
CA ILE A 97 -15.88 23.09 -13.04
C ILE A 97 -16.64 23.57 -14.28
N GLU A 98 -16.56 22.83 -15.38
CA GLU A 98 -17.25 23.21 -16.62
C GLU A 98 -18.77 23.19 -16.46
N ALA A 99 -19.32 22.16 -15.81
CA ALA A 99 -20.75 22.09 -15.54
C ALA A 99 -21.23 23.28 -14.68
N THR A 100 -20.47 23.62 -13.64
CA THR A 100 -20.76 24.78 -12.79
C THR A 100 -20.67 26.09 -13.58
N PHE A 101 -19.65 26.22 -14.44
CA PHE A 101 -19.50 27.36 -15.33
C PHE A 101 -20.69 27.50 -16.28
N GLN A 102 -21.11 26.42 -16.94
CA GLN A 102 -22.25 26.44 -17.88
C GLN A 102 -23.58 26.79 -17.19
N ALA A 103 -23.74 26.44 -15.91
CA ALA A 103 -24.92 26.82 -15.13
C ALA A 103 -24.94 28.32 -14.79
N VAL A 104 -23.78 28.91 -14.49
CA VAL A 104 -23.69 30.28 -13.94
C VAL A 104 -23.39 31.34 -15.01
N TYR A 105 -22.52 31.03 -15.97
CA TYR A 105 -22.01 32.00 -16.94
C TYR A 105 -23.06 32.61 -17.87
N PRO A 106 -24.05 31.87 -18.41
CA PRO A 106 -25.11 32.48 -19.22
C PRO A 106 -25.86 33.57 -18.46
N VAL A 107 -26.19 33.34 -17.18
CA VAL A 107 -26.89 34.32 -16.32
C VAL A 107 -26.04 35.57 -16.11
N LEU A 108 -24.73 35.41 -15.90
CA LEU A 108 -23.80 36.52 -15.75
C LEU A 108 -23.57 37.28 -17.07
N LYS A 109 -23.51 36.59 -18.19
CA LYS A 109 -23.28 37.17 -19.53
C LYS A 109 -24.44 38.03 -19.99
N PHE A 110 -25.69 37.66 -19.72
CA PHE A 110 -26.87 38.45 -20.09
C PHE A 110 -26.93 39.84 -19.40
N ARG A 111 -26.16 40.06 -18.34
CA ARG A 111 -26.09 41.34 -17.63
C ARG A 111 -25.15 42.38 -18.26
N ASP A 112 -24.21 41.97 -19.10
CA ASP A 112 -23.22 42.88 -19.70
C ASP A 112 -23.24 42.76 -21.23
N GLN A 113 -23.59 43.84 -21.94
CA GLN A 113 -23.67 43.89 -23.41
C GLN A 113 -22.39 44.46 -24.08
N ALA A 114 -21.22 44.38 -23.44
CA ALA A 114 -19.98 45.02 -23.92
C ALA A 114 -18.92 44.02 -24.43
N ALA A 115 -18.52 44.22 -25.70
CA ALA A 115 -17.33 43.74 -26.47
C ALA A 115 -16.67 42.35 -26.15
N HIS A 116 -16.33 41.61 -27.22
CA HIS A 116 -15.83 40.22 -27.19
C HIS A 116 -14.64 39.92 -26.25
N GLU A 117 -13.58 40.75 -26.25
CA GLU A 117 -12.38 40.51 -25.41
C GLU A 117 -12.62 40.67 -23.91
N TRP A 118 -13.65 41.44 -23.54
CA TRP A 118 -14.07 41.58 -22.14
C TRP A 118 -14.76 40.30 -21.66
N HIS A 119 -15.56 39.67 -22.53
CA HIS A 119 -16.26 38.42 -22.22
C HIS A 119 -15.33 37.22 -22.00
N GLU A 120 -14.21 37.13 -22.72
CA GLU A 120 -13.23 36.04 -22.56
C GLU A 120 -12.48 36.13 -21.22
N ARG A 121 -12.01 37.32 -20.83
CA ARG A 121 -11.42 37.55 -19.50
C ARG A 121 -12.41 37.25 -18.39
N ARG A 122 -13.67 37.66 -18.54
CA ARG A 122 -14.74 37.36 -17.59
C ARG A 122 -15.05 35.86 -17.50
N ALA A 123 -15.02 35.14 -18.62
CA ALA A 123 -15.21 33.69 -18.63
C ALA A 123 -14.12 32.97 -17.82
N HIS A 124 -12.87 33.37 -18.00
CA HIS A 124 -11.74 32.83 -17.24
C HIS A 124 -11.89 33.07 -15.73
N GLU A 125 -12.23 34.29 -15.33
CA GLU A 125 -12.48 34.63 -13.92
C GLU A 125 -13.61 33.81 -13.31
N VAL A 126 -14.74 33.65 -14.03
CA VAL A 126 -15.88 32.86 -13.54
C VAL A 126 -15.50 31.38 -13.40
N ARG A 127 -14.76 30.81 -14.37
CA ARG A 127 -14.23 29.43 -14.23
C ARG A 127 -13.32 29.29 -13.02
N HIS A 128 -12.50 30.28 -12.73
CA HIS A 128 -11.64 30.25 -11.55
C HIS A 128 -12.45 30.24 -10.25
N LEU A 129 -13.54 31.03 -10.18
CA LEU A 129 -14.47 31.02 -9.05
C LEU A 129 -15.24 29.69 -8.93
N CYS A 130 -15.57 29.04 -10.06
CA CYS A 130 -16.22 27.73 -10.04
C CYS A 130 -15.36 26.63 -9.40
N LYS A 131 -14.03 26.79 -9.33
CA LYS A 131 -13.15 25.82 -8.67
C LYS A 131 -13.46 25.66 -7.19
N THR A 132 -13.83 26.76 -6.52
CA THR A 132 -14.15 26.75 -5.08
C THR A 132 -15.62 26.51 -4.80
N ALA A 133 -16.43 26.27 -5.83
CA ALA A 133 -17.83 25.89 -5.66
C ALA A 133 -17.94 24.51 -5.01
N HIS A 134 -19.07 24.29 -4.32
CA HIS A 134 -19.44 22.97 -3.81
C HIS A 134 -19.58 21.98 -4.99
N GLY A 135 -19.00 20.78 -4.86
CA GLY A 135 -18.76 19.85 -5.98
C GLY A 135 -17.30 19.89 -6.43
N PRO A 136 -16.87 20.84 -7.27
CA PRO A 136 -15.45 20.99 -7.66
C PRO A 136 -14.50 21.03 -6.47
N GLY A 137 -14.82 21.79 -5.42
CA GLY A 137 -13.99 21.86 -4.21
C GLY A 137 -13.90 20.54 -3.43
N GLU A 138 -14.96 19.71 -3.45
CA GLU A 138 -14.94 18.40 -2.80
C GLU A 138 -14.08 17.39 -3.56
N ILE A 139 -14.16 17.43 -4.89
CA ILE A 139 -13.29 16.61 -5.75
C ILE A 139 -11.83 17.06 -5.59
N GLU A 140 -11.57 18.37 -5.48
CA GLU A 140 -10.23 18.90 -5.22
C GLU A 140 -9.68 18.44 -3.87
N ALA A 141 -10.50 18.43 -2.81
CA ALA A 141 -10.11 17.87 -1.52
C ALA A 141 -9.76 16.38 -1.62
N ARG A 142 -10.57 15.58 -2.34
CA ARG A 142 -10.27 14.15 -2.59
C ARG A 142 -8.97 13.96 -3.35
N ILE A 143 -8.67 14.79 -4.35
CA ILE A 143 -7.38 14.76 -5.07
C ILE A 143 -6.24 15.02 -4.08
N TRP A 144 -6.39 15.96 -3.16
CA TRP A 144 -5.39 16.28 -2.17
C TRP A 144 -5.14 15.11 -1.20
N ASP A 145 -6.21 14.49 -0.69
CA ASP A 145 -6.12 13.30 0.17
C ASP A 145 -5.45 12.13 -0.56
N SER A 146 -5.82 11.85 -1.81
CA SER A 146 -5.20 10.80 -2.62
C SER A 146 -3.72 11.06 -2.87
N LYS A 147 -3.31 12.32 -3.10
CA LYS A 147 -1.90 12.69 -3.25
C LYS A 147 -1.13 12.53 -1.95
N ALA A 148 -1.72 12.91 -0.82
CA ALA A 148 -1.11 12.72 0.49
C ALA A 148 -0.86 11.22 0.75
N ARG A 149 -1.88 10.39 0.48
CA ARG A 149 -1.74 8.93 0.59
C ARG A 149 -0.68 8.37 -0.36
N LEU A 150 -0.65 8.81 -1.62
CA LEU A 150 0.36 8.38 -2.58
C LEU A 150 1.78 8.69 -2.08
N ALA A 151 2.00 9.88 -1.52
CA ALA A 151 3.31 10.27 -0.98
C ALA A 151 3.73 9.39 0.21
N GLU A 152 2.80 8.97 1.07
CA GLU A 152 3.07 8.02 2.15
C GLU A 152 3.48 6.64 1.62
N VAL A 153 2.73 6.11 0.65
CA VAL A 153 2.98 4.80 0.05
C VAL A 153 4.33 4.78 -0.68
N GLU A 154 4.62 5.81 -1.47
CA GLU A 154 5.92 5.97 -2.14
C GLU A 154 7.08 6.05 -1.13
N LYS A 155 6.87 6.75 -0.01
CA LYS A 155 7.88 6.82 1.06
C LYS A 155 8.13 5.44 1.66
N ALA A 156 7.07 4.67 1.94
CA ALA A 156 7.19 3.31 2.44
C ALA A 156 7.93 2.39 1.44
N LEU A 157 7.61 2.50 0.15
CA LEU A 157 8.29 1.74 -0.90
C LEU A 157 9.79 2.08 -0.98
N ARG A 158 10.15 3.37 -0.93
CA ARG A 158 11.57 3.80 -0.89
C ARG A 158 12.30 3.28 0.33
N GLN A 159 11.65 3.25 1.49
CA GLN A 159 12.23 2.70 2.72
C GLN A 159 12.49 1.19 2.58
N MET A 160 11.56 0.45 1.99
CA MET A 160 11.73 -0.98 1.73
C MET A 160 12.86 -1.24 0.72
N ASP A 161 12.92 -0.47 -0.37
CA ASP A 161 13.95 -0.64 -1.39
C ASP A 161 15.35 -0.25 -0.85
N ALA A 162 15.44 0.74 0.06
CA ALA A 162 16.70 1.11 0.71
C ALA A 162 17.23 0.01 1.64
N GLN A 163 16.35 -0.63 2.42
CA GLN A 163 16.71 -1.76 3.28
C GLN A 163 17.25 -2.96 2.47
N GLN A 164 16.89 -3.07 1.19
CA GLN A 164 17.35 -4.15 0.32
C GLN A 164 18.81 -3.99 -0.14
N ILE A 165 19.40 -2.79 -0.01
CA ILE A 165 20.80 -2.50 -0.37
C ILE A 165 21.74 -2.78 0.80
N GLU A 166 21.22 -2.77 2.03
CA GLU A 166 22.00 -2.93 3.28
C GLU A 166 22.03 -4.38 3.81
N ASP A 167 21.09 -5.23 3.41
CA ASP A 167 21.01 -6.67 3.73
C ASP A 167 21.79 -7.56 2.72
#